data_AF-A0A7K4NWG3-F1
#
_entry.id   AF-A0A7K4NWG3-F1
#
_cell.length_a   1.000
_cell.length_b   1.000
_cell.length_c   1.000
_cell.angle_alpha   90.00
_cell.angle_beta   90.00
_cell.angle_gamma   90.00
#
_symmetry.space_group_name_H-M   'P 1'
#
loop_
_entity.id
_entity.type
_entity.pdbx_description
1 polymer ?
#
loop_
_entity_poly.entity_id
_entity_poly.type
_entity_poly.pdbx_seq_one_letter_code
_entity_poly.pdbx_strand_id
1 'polypeptide(L)'
;MKVLDSIKNEVKKRMENDSAHDFEHTMRVYKNAQKICKKQKANEKLVLSAALLHDIVSYPKSAKHSKMSSIESAKKSKNILEKFNFSKEEITIILDAISDHSFSQNKIPKTLEGQILQDADRLDALGAIGIARVFATGGSLKRPFYNIDDPFCKRRIPDDKIWTVDHFFQKLFKLESLMNTKSGKVEAKRRTRILKEFLTHLKQEL
;
A
#
# COMPACT_ATOMS: atom_id res chain seq x y z
N MET A 1 -15.58 11.23 -14.39
CA MET A 1 -16.29 10.88 -13.12
C MET A 1 -17.11 9.61 -13.28
N LYS A 2 -18.11 9.54 -14.18
CA LYS A 2 -18.99 8.35 -14.33
C LYS A 2 -18.26 6.99 -14.36
N VAL A 3 -17.14 6.85 -15.08
CA VAL A 3 -16.41 5.57 -15.17
C VAL A 3 -15.70 5.16 -13.87
N LEU A 4 -15.11 6.12 -13.14
CA LEU A 4 -14.43 5.83 -11.88
C LEU A 4 -15.44 5.44 -10.79
N ASP A 5 -16.62 6.05 -10.80
CA ASP A 5 -17.71 5.69 -9.90
C ASP A 5 -18.22 4.26 -10.20
N SER A 6 -18.34 3.90 -11.47
CA SER A 6 -18.70 2.53 -11.87
C SER A 6 -17.65 1.50 -11.45
N ILE A 7 -16.36 1.77 -11.66
CA ILE A 7 -15.27 0.89 -11.20
C ILE A 7 -15.29 0.77 -9.67
N LYS A 8 -15.45 1.89 -8.96
CA LYS A 8 -15.52 1.89 -7.49
C LYS A 8 -16.68 1.04 -6.98
N ASN A 9 -17.85 1.12 -7.61
CA ASN A 9 -19.00 0.30 -7.25
C ASN A 9 -18.76 -1.19 -7.53
N GLU A 10 -18.12 -1.53 -8.65
CA GLU A 10 -17.72 -2.90 -8.97
C GLU A 10 -16.74 -3.47 -7.93
N VAL A 11 -15.73 -2.68 -7.55
CA VAL A 11 -14.75 -3.04 -6.51
C VAL A 11 -15.44 -3.22 -5.17
N LYS A 12 -16.29 -2.28 -4.76
CA LYS A 12 -17.04 -2.37 -3.50
C LYS A 12 -17.85 -3.66 -3.42
N LYS A 13 -18.65 -4.00 -4.45
CA LYS A 13 -19.45 -5.22 -4.49
C LYS A 13 -18.62 -6.50 -4.37
N ARG A 14 -17.42 -6.51 -4.96
CA ARG A 14 -16.51 -7.67 -4.89
C ARG A 14 -15.89 -7.85 -3.50
N MET A 15 -15.75 -6.76 -2.76
CA MET A 15 -15.09 -6.73 -1.44
C MET A 15 -16.10 -6.78 -0.28
N GLU A 16 -17.41 -6.68 -0.55
CA GLU A 16 -18.47 -6.76 0.48
C GLU A 16 -18.50 -8.09 1.23
N ASN A 17 -17.88 -9.14 0.69
CA ASN A 17 -17.80 -10.47 1.32
C ASN A 17 -16.54 -10.69 2.16
N ASP A 18 -15.63 -9.71 2.26
CA ASP A 18 -14.37 -9.85 3.01
C ASP A 18 -14.34 -8.84 4.17
N SER A 19 -14.46 -9.35 5.39
CA SER A 19 -14.74 -8.56 6.57
C SER A 19 -13.53 -7.71 6.98
N ALA A 20 -13.73 -6.39 6.87
CA ALA A 20 -13.00 -5.36 7.61
C ALA A 20 -11.57 -4.98 7.20
N HIS A 21 -11.03 -5.39 6.04
CA HIS A 21 -9.65 -4.97 5.70
C HIS A 21 -9.35 -4.34 4.34
N ASP A 22 -10.12 -4.53 3.27
CA ASP A 22 -9.54 -4.21 1.95
C ASP A 22 -10.20 -3.02 1.19
N PHE A 23 -11.50 -2.72 1.38
CA PHE A 23 -12.11 -1.56 0.70
C PHE A 23 -11.71 -0.21 1.29
N GLU A 24 -11.62 -0.11 2.62
CA GLU A 24 -11.18 1.13 3.27
C GLU A 24 -9.73 1.46 2.92
N HIS A 25 -8.86 0.45 2.88
CA HIS A 25 -7.49 0.58 2.41
C HIS A 25 -7.47 1.11 0.97
N THR A 26 -8.20 0.46 0.06
CA THR A 26 -8.34 0.89 -1.34
C THR A 26 -8.75 2.36 -1.44
N MET A 27 -9.71 2.80 -0.62
CA MET A 27 -10.16 4.19 -0.64
C MET A 27 -9.16 5.19 -0.03
N ARG A 28 -8.35 4.79 0.96
CA ARG A 28 -7.25 5.64 1.45
C ARG A 28 -6.14 5.76 0.42
N VAL A 29 -5.77 4.67 -0.25
CA VAL A 29 -4.83 4.67 -1.38
C VAL A 29 -5.35 5.55 -2.50
N TYR A 30 -6.62 5.41 -2.90
CA TYR A 30 -7.27 6.29 -3.88
C TYR A 30 -7.15 7.78 -3.52
N LYS A 31 -7.43 8.14 -2.25
CA LYS A 31 -7.32 9.53 -1.78
C LYS A 31 -5.87 10.03 -1.79
N ASN A 32 -4.90 9.18 -1.44
CA ASN A 32 -3.47 9.53 -1.53
C ASN A 32 -3.06 9.74 -3.00
N ALA A 33 -3.44 8.81 -3.88
CA ALA A 33 -3.15 8.85 -5.31
C ALA A 33 -3.74 10.10 -5.96
N GLN A 34 -4.98 10.46 -5.63
CA GLN A 34 -5.61 11.70 -6.13
C GLN A 34 -4.83 12.95 -5.73
N LYS A 35 -4.38 13.04 -4.47
CA LYS A 35 -3.59 14.19 -3.97
C LYS A 35 -2.23 14.29 -4.67
N ILE A 36 -1.57 13.16 -4.89
CA ILE A 36 -0.28 13.11 -5.60
C ILE A 36 -0.49 13.48 -7.07
N CYS A 37 -1.48 12.89 -7.73
CA CYS A 37 -1.79 13.08 -9.15
C CYS A 37 -2.02 14.56 -9.50
N LYS A 38 -2.78 15.29 -8.67
CA LYS A 38 -3.03 16.74 -8.83
C LYS A 38 -1.74 17.57 -8.89
N LYS A 39 -0.68 17.14 -8.20
CA LYS A 39 0.62 17.83 -8.16
C LYS A 39 1.56 17.42 -9.30
N GLN A 40 1.36 16.23 -9.88
CA GLN A 40 2.25 15.62 -10.87
C GLN A 40 1.73 15.68 -12.31
N LYS A 41 0.53 16.23 -12.55
CA LYS A 41 -0.11 16.33 -13.88
C LYS A 41 -0.20 15.00 -14.65
N ALA A 42 -0.28 13.88 -13.93
CA ALA A 42 -0.49 12.56 -14.52
C ALA A 42 -1.94 12.38 -14.98
N ASN A 43 -2.21 11.32 -15.76
CA ASN A 43 -3.57 11.01 -16.18
C ASN A 43 -4.40 10.49 -15.00
N GLU A 44 -5.25 11.36 -14.42
CA GLU A 44 -6.05 11.05 -13.23
C GLU A 44 -6.96 9.83 -13.45
N LYS A 45 -7.52 9.65 -14.66
CA LYS A 45 -8.37 8.48 -14.98
C LYS A 45 -7.58 7.18 -14.81
N LEU A 46 -6.33 7.12 -15.24
CA LEU A 46 -5.51 5.90 -15.18
C LEU A 46 -5.00 5.65 -13.77
N VAL A 47 -4.47 6.67 -13.10
CA VAL A 47 -4.00 6.60 -11.72
C VAL A 47 -5.10 6.10 -10.79
N LEU A 48 -6.29 6.70 -10.87
CA LEU A 48 -7.37 6.40 -9.96
C LEU A 48 -8.04 5.05 -10.27
N SER A 49 -8.10 4.65 -11.55
CA SER A 49 -8.51 3.28 -11.91
C SER A 49 -7.54 2.25 -11.33
N ALA A 50 -6.23 2.48 -11.48
CA ALA A 50 -5.22 1.58 -10.92
C ALA A 50 -5.31 1.50 -9.39
N ALA A 51 -5.51 2.63 -8.71
CA ALA A 51 -5.70 2.68 -7.25
C ALA A 51 -6.96 1.94 -6.77
N LEU A 52 -8.08 1.99 -7.51
CA LEU A 52 -9.27 1.20 -7.16
C LEU A 52 -9.06 -0.30 -7.34
N LEU A 53 -8.18 -0.69 -8.28
CA LEU A 53 -8.06 -2.06 -8.74
C LEU A 53 -6.84 -2.81 -8.20
N HIS A 54 -5.89 -2.13 -7.55
CA HIS A 54 -4.58 -2.71 -7.24
C HIS A 54 -4.60 -3.96 -6.36
N ASP A 55 -5.55 -4.06 -5.43
CA ASP A 55 -5.69 -5.13 -4.45
C ASP A 55 -7.05 -5.85 -4.52
N ILE A 56 -7.67 -5.91 -5.71
CA ILE A 56 -8.91 -6.69 -5.91
C ILE A 56 -8.71 -8.20 -5.76
N VAL A 57 -7.46 -8.66 -5.72
CA VAL A 57 -7.05 -10.00 -5.29
C VAL A 57 -6.08 -9.87 -4.13
N SER A 58 -6.58 -10.12 -2.93
CA SER A 58 -5.78 -10.15 -1.70
C SER A 58 -5.70 -11.59 -1.20
N TYR A 59 -4.49 -12.07 -0.97
CA TYR A 59 -4.26 -13.37 -0.33
C TYR A 59 -3.73 -13.12 1.08
N PRO A 60 -4.05 -13.98 2.06
CA PRO A 60 -3.48 -13.86 3.40
C PRO A 60 -1.96 -13.76 3.34
N LYS A 61 -1.36 -12.84 4.12
CA LYS A 61 0.11 -12.63 4.12
C LYS A 61 0.92 -13.89 4.47
N SER A 62 0.31 -14.85 5.16
CA SER A 62 0.89 -16.16 5.49
C SER A 62 0.91 -17.14 4.31
N ALA A 63 0.16 -16.89 3.25
CA ALA A 63 0.06 -17.78 2.10
C ALA A 63 1.31 -17.69 1.21
N LYS A 64 1.79 -18.84 0.72
CA LYS A 64 2.96 -18.95 -0.19
C LYS A 64 2.80 -18.11 -1.47
N HIS A 65 1.56 -17.94 -1.93
CA HIS A 65 1.21 -17.22 -3.16
C HIS A 65 0.84 -15.74 -2.90
N SER A 66 1.02 -15.21 -1.69
CA SER A 66 0.76 -13.78 -1.39
C SER A 66 1.56 -12.81 -2.26
N LYS A 67 2.73 -13.22 -2.77
CA LYS A 67 3.51 -12.43 -3.72
C LYS A 67 2.86 -12.31 -5.11
N MET A 68 1.89 -13.17 -5.43
CA MET A 68 1.16 -13.14 -6.70
C MET A 68 -0.06 -12.22 -6.66
N SER A 69 -0.47 -11.69 -5.50
CA SER A 69 -1.64 -10.81 -5.36
C SER A 69 -1.65 -9.67 -6.37
N SER A 70 -0.55 -8.91 -6.50
CA SER A 70 -0.50 -7.78 -7.44
C SER A 70 -0.60 -8.21 -8.90
N ILE A 71 -0.02 -9.37 -9.25
CA ILE A 71 -0.06 -9.93 -10.61
C ILE A 71 -1.49 -10.43 -10.94
N GLU A 72 -2.13 -11.11 -10.01
CA GLU A 72 -3.50 -11.62 -10.18
C GLU A 72 -4.53 -10.48 -10.16
N SER A 73 -4.33 -9.45 -9.34
CA SER A 73 -5.08 -8.20 -9.40
C SER A 73 -4.98 -7.56 -10.78
N ALA A 74 -3.78 -7.46 -11.37
CA ALA A 74 -3.63 -6.94 -12.73
C ALA A 74 -4.41 -7.79 -13.74
N LYS A 75 -4.27 -9.12 -13.71
CA LYS A 75 -5.02 -10.02 -14.61
C LYS A 75 -6.54 -9.83 -14.50
N LYS A 76 -7.09 -9.79 -13.28
CA LYS A 76 -8.52 -9.56 -13.08
C LYS A 76 -8.96 -8.16 -13.50
N SER A 77 -8.09 -7.16 -13.33
CA SER A 77 -8.36 -5.77 -13.71
C SER A 77 -8.59 -5.61 -15.20
N LYS A 78 -7.88 -6.37 -16.03
CA LYS A 78 -8.03 -6.33 -17.49
C LYS A 78 -9.49 -6.47 -17.92
N ASN A 79 -10.16 -7.52 -17.45
CA ASN A 79 -11.55 -7.81 -17.79
C ASN A 79 -12.52 -6.72 -17.32
N ILE A 80 -12.20 -6.02 -16.23
CA ILE A 80 -13.02 -4.90 -15.72
C ILE A 80 -12.82 -3.67 -16.61
N LEU A 81 -11.58 -3.35 -16.96
CA LEU A 81 -11.26 -2.18 -17.78
C LEU A 81 -11.81 -2.31 -19.21
N GLU A 82 -11.78 -3.51 -19.80
CA GLU A 82 -12.38 -3.79 -21.11
C GLU A 82 -13.88 -3.51 -21.12
N LYS A 83 -14.62 -3.90 -20.05
CA LYS A 83 -16.06 -3.60 -19.91
C LYS A 83 -16.37 -2.10 -19.88
N PHE A 84 -15.41 -1.27 -19.48
CA PHE A 84 -15.55 0.18 -19.38
C PHE A 84 -14.90 0.93 -20.54
N ASN A 85 -14.62 0.25 -21.66
CA ASN A 85 -14.12 0.83 -22.90
C ASN A 85 -12.78 1.59 -22.75
N PHE A 86 -11.88 1.09 -21.91
CA PHE A 86 -10.49 1.57 -21.92
C PHE A 86 -9.77 1.06 -23.18
N SER A 87 -8.91 1.90 -23.76
CA SER A 87 -8.05 1.50 -24.88
C SER A 87 -6.99 0.48 -24.43
N LYS A 88 -6.38 -0.24 -25.38
CA LYS A 88 -5.34 -1.24 -25.08
C LYS A 88 -4.13 -0.61 -24.40
N GLU A 89 -3.78 0.60 -24.80
CA GLU A 89 -2.68 1.38 -24.25
C GLU A 89 -2.98 1.79 -22.80
N GLU A 90 -4.18 2.31 -22.53
CA GLU A 90 -4.62 2.67 -21.18
C GLU A 90 -4.67 1.45 -20.25
N ILE A 91 -5.18 0.31 -20.75
CA ILE A 91 -5.21 -0.95 -20.00
C ILE A 91 -3.78 -1.34 -19.63
N THR A 92 -2.85 -1.36 -20.59
CA THR A 92 -1.45 -1.75 -20.35
C THR A 92 -0.82 -0.90 -19.25
N ILE A 93 -0.99 0.43 -19.30
CA ILE A 93 -0.49 1.34 -18.25
C ILE A 93 -1.04 0.98 -16.87
N ILE A 94 -2.34 0.70 -16.77
CA ILE A 94 -2.99 0.35 -15.50
C ILE A 94 -2.50 -1.02 -15.00
N LEU A 95 -2.36 -2.02 -15.88
CA LEU A 95 -1.90 -3.34 -15.50
C LEU A 95 -0.45 -3.33 -15.02
N ASP A 96 0.42 -2.60 -15.71
CA ASP A 96 1.82 -2.44 -15.31
C ASP A 96 1.90 -1.75 -13.95
N ALA A 97 1.15 -0.66 -13.75
CA ALA A 97 1.06 0.04 -12.47
C ALA A 97 0.63 -0.91 -11.34
N ILE A 98 -0.42 -1.70 -11.55
CA ILE A 98 -0.93 -2.66 -10.55
C ILE A 98 0.09 -3.77 -10.29
N SER A 99 0.72 -4.34 -11.33
CA SER A 99 1.63 -5.47 -11.14
C SER A 99 2.90 -5.08 -10.36
N ASP A 100 3.41 -3.87 -10.58
CA ASP A 100 4.70 -3.38 -10.05
C ASP A 100 4.58 -2.60 -8.72
N HIS A 101 3.37 -2.29 -8.24
CA HIS A 101 3.22 -1.41 -7.06
C HIS A 101 3.73 -2.04 -5.75
N SER A 102 3.57 -3.36 -5.58
CA SER A 102 3.72 -3.97 -4.26
C SER A 102 5.17 -3.98 -3.75
N PHE A 103 5.33 -3.75 -2.45
CA PHE A 103 6.66 -3.69 -1.82
C PHE A 103 7.47 -4.99 -2.01
N SER A 104 6.80 -6.14 -2.00
CA SER A 104 7.44 -7.46 -2.12
C SER A 104 8.02 -7.75 -3.49
N GLN A 105 7.58 -7.04 -4.53
CA GLN A 105 8.13 -7.16 -5.89
C GLN A 105 9.45 -6.40 -6.05
N ASN A 106 9.76 -5.46 -5.14
CA ASN A 106 10.99 -4.66 -5.16
C ASN A 106 11.26 -3.99 -6.53
N LYS A 107 10.19 -3.55 -7.21
CA LYS A 107 10.26 -2.88 -8.51
C LYS A 107 10.00 -1.39 -8.37
N ILE A 108 10.59 -0.63 -9.28
CA ILE A 108 10.30 0.78 -9.51
C ILE A 108 9.47 0.88 -10.79
N PRO A 109 8.21 1.33 -10.71
CA PRO A 109 7.37 1.46 -11.90
C PRO A 109 7.97 2.45 -12.90
N LYS A 110 7.89 2.10 -14.19
CA LYS A 110 8.42 2.93 -15.29
C LYS A 110 7.52 4.13 -15.61
N THR A 111 6.21 3.95 -15.46
CA THR A 111 5.21 4.98 -15.76
C THR A 111 5.00 5.91 -14.56
N LEU A 112 4.63 7.16 -14.84
CA LEU A 112 4.29 8.12 -13.79
C LEU A 112 3.06 7.63 -13.01
N GLU A 113 2.10 7.00 -13.69
CA GLU A 113 0.91 6.41 -13.10
C GLU A 113 1.25 5.33 -12.07
N GLY A 114 2.17 4.42 -12.42
CA GLY A 114 2.66 3.38 -11.53
C GLY A 114 3.43 3.94 -10.33
N GLN A 115 4.27 4.94 -10.55
CA GLN A 115 5.00 5.63 -9.48
C GLN A 115 4.05 6.29 -8.49
N ILE A 116 2.98 6.92 -8.97
CA ILE A 116 1.95 7.54 -8.13
C ILE A 116 1.18 6.48 -7.34
N LEU A 117 0.77 5.39 -7.98
CA LEU A 117 0.08 4.29 -7.30
C LEU A 117 0.95 3.70 -6.19
N GLN A 118 2.20 3.39 -6.50
CA GLN A 118 3.14 2.81 -5.55
C GLN A 118 3.40 3.76 -4.36
N ASP A 119 3.57 5.06 -4.60
CA ASP A 119 3.69 6.04 -3.52
C ASP A 119 2.41 6.08 -2.67
N ALA A 120 1.25 6.11 -3.31
CA ALA A 120 -0.04 6.21 -2.64
C ALA A 120 -0.33 5.01 -1.73
N ASP A 121 0.03 3.80 -2.16
CA ASP A 121 -0.05 2.57 -1.38
C ASP A 121 0.93 2.59 -0.20
N ARG A 122 2.22 2.87 -0.47
CA ARG A 122 3.26 2.95 0.56
C ARG A 122 2.94 3.99 1.63
N LEU A 123 2.33 5.11 1.27
CA LEU A 123 1.89 6.13 2.22
C LEU A 123 0.84 5.61 3.21
N ASP A 124 -0.01 4.66 2.83
CA ASP A 124 -1.00 4.06 3.73
C ASP A 124 -0.39 3.12 4.78
N ALA A 125 0.88 2.71 4.59
CA ALA A 125 1.66 2.00 5.59
C ALA A 125 2.40 2.92 6.57
N LEU A 126 2.35 4.25 6.37
CA LEU A 126 3.02 5.24 7.21
C LEU A 126 2.01 6.05 8.07
N GLY A 127 2.53 6.74 9.09
CA GLY A 127 1.74 7.62 9.95
C GLY A 127 0.82 6.86 10.90
N ALA A 128 -0.21 7.53 11.42
CA ALA A 128 -1.12 6.96 12.41
C ALA A 128 -1.84 5.69 11.92
N ILE A 129 -2.32 5.69 10.67
CA ILE A 129 -2.91 4.50 10.04
C ILE A 129 -1.87 3.39 9.92
N GLY A 130 -0.64 3.72 9.53
CA GLY A 130 0.47 2.76 9.49
C GLY A 130 0.67 2.06 10.84
N ILE A 131 0.73 2.81 11.93
CA ILE A 131 0.87 2.28 13.30
C ILE A 131 -0.27 1.31 13.61
N ALA A 132 -1.53 1.75 13.41
CA ALA A 132 -2.69 0.91 13.67
C ALA A 132 -2.65 -0.40 12.86
N ARG A 133 -2.30 -0.33 11.57
CA ARG A 133 -2.20 -1.50 10.68
C ARG A 133 -1.09 -2.47 11.11
N VAL A 134 0.03 -1.97 11.59
CA VAL A 134 1.16 -2.79 12.06
C VAL A 134 0.74 -3.65 13.24
N PHE A 135 0.15 -3.03 14.27
CA PHE A 135 -0.28 -3.76 15.46
C PHE A 135 -1.51 -4.64 15.22
N ALA A 136 -2.46 -4.21 14.38
CA ALA A 136 -3.58 -5.05 13.97
C ALA A 136 -3.11 -6.31 13.21
N THR A 137 -2.15 -6.15 12.29
CA THR A 137 -1.52 -7.28 11.58
C THR A 137 -0.71 -8.15 12.53
N GLY A 138 0.03 -7.56 13.47
CA GLY A 138 0.78 -8.29 14.50
C GLY A 138 -0.15 -9.18 15.34
N GLY A 139 -1.27 -8.61 15.78
CA GLY A 139 -2.31 -9.33 16.53
C GLY A 139 -2.95 -10.48 15.74
N SER A 140 -3.33 -10.26 14.48
CA SER A 140 -3.91 -11.33 13.64
C SER A 140 -2.92 -12.46 13.36
N LEU A 141 -1.62 -12.15 13.31
CA LEU A 141 -0.53 -13.12 13.16
C LEU A 141 -0.04 -13.70 14.51
N LYS A 142 -0.68 -13.33 15.64
CA LYS A 142 -0.30 -13.73 17.01
C LYS A 142 1.19 -13.47 17.32
N ARG A 143 1.73 -12.36 16.80
CA ARG A 143 3.11 -11.94 17.04
C ARG A 143 3.20 -11.12 18.32
N PRO A 144 4.19 -11.37 19.19
CA PRO A 144 4.51 -10.47 20.27
C PRO A 144 4.78 -9.05 19.76
N PHE A 145 4.57 -8.05 20.63
CA PHE A 145 4.78 -6.65 20.25
C PHE A 145 6.25 -6.38 19.96
N TYR A 146 7.15 -6.79 20.86
CA TYR A 146 8.59 -6.55 20.76
C TYR A 146 9.38 -7.66 21.43
N ASN A 147 10.68 -7.71 21.18
CA ASN A 147 11.62 -8.55 21.91
C ASN A 147 11.90 -7.94 23.29
N ILE A 148 11.82 -8.72 24.38
CA ILE A 148 11.94 -8.21 25.76
C ILE A 148 13.34 -7.64 26.05
N ASP A 149 14.41 -8.26 25.55
CA ASP A 149 15.80 -7.87 25.84
C ASP A 149 16.32 -6.76 24.92
N ASP A 150 15.73 -6.61 23.73
CA ASP A 150 16.08 -5.55 22.77
C ASP A 150 14.86 -5.11 21.93
N PRO A 151 13.91 -4.35 22.52
CA PRO A 151 12.66 -3.98 21.84
C PRO A 151 12.86 -3.16 20.56
N PHE A 152 13.97 -2.43 20.46
CA PHE A 152 14.23 -1.46 19.39
C PHE A 152 15.42 -1.82 18.50
N CYS A 153 15.85 -3.08 18.52
CA CYS A 153 16.90 -3.62 17.65
C CYS A 153 18.23 -2.85 17.73
N LYS A 154 18.69 -2.49 18.93
CA LYS A 154 19.99 -1.82 19.12
C LYS A 154 21.18 -2.74 18.92
N ARG A 155 21.02 -4.03 19.24
CA ARG A 155 22.07 -5.06 19.24
C ARG A 155 21.79 -6.19 18.26
N ARG A 156 20.52 -6.43 17.93
CA ARG A 156 20.07 -7.50 17.02
C ARG A 156 19.62 -6.96 15.67
N ILE A 157 19.60 -7.84 14.69
CA ILE A 157 18.96 -7.60 13.40
C ILE A 157 17.43 -7.68 13.61
N PRO A 158 16.65 -6.71 13.11
CA PRO A 158 15.19 -6.78 13.15
C PRO A 158 14.64 -8.03 12.45
N ASP A 159 13.69 -8.75 13.05
CA ASP A 159 12.93 -9.85 12.46
C ASP A 159 11.42 -9.61 12.64
N ASP A 160 10.82 -9.05 11.60
CA ASP A 160 9.40 -8.73 11.54
C ASP A 160 8.50 -9.95 11.29
N LYS A 161 9.06 -11.17 11.23
CA LYS A 161 8.29 -12.42 11.27
C LYS A 161 7.96 -12.83 12.70
N ILE A 162 8.79 -12.44 13.65
CA ILE A 162 8.67 -12.80 15.07
C ILE A 162 8.06 -11.64 15.86
N TRP A 163 8.61 -10.42 15.73
CA TRP A 163 8.21 -9.27 16.56
C TRP A 163 7.55 -8.16 15.74
N THR A 164 6.50 -7.56 16.29
CA THR A 164 5.69 -6.56 15.58
C THR A 164 6.42 -5.22 15.39
N VAL A 165 7.11 -4.73 16.43
CA VAL A 165 7.87 -3.47 16.41
C VAL A 165 9.02 -3.51 15.39
N ASP A 166 9.59 -4.69 15.14
CA ASP A 166 10.65 -4.87 14.16
C ASP A 166 10.24 -4.47 12.74
N HIS A 167 8.94 -4.51 12.42
CA HIS A 167 8.42 -4.09 11.12
C HIS A 167 8.69 -2.61 10.83
N PHE A 168 8.77 -1.77 11.87
CA PHE A 168 9.14 -0.36 11.72
C PHE A 168 10.54 -0.23 11.08
N PHE A 169 11.49 -1.06 11.54
CA PHE A 169 12.87 -1.05 11.08
C PHE A 169 13.09 -1.83 9.79
N GLN A 170 12.43 -3.01 9.65
CA GLN A 170 12.56 -3.82 8.44
C GLN A 170 11.98 -3.13 7.21
N LYS A 171 10.86 -2.42 7.36
CA LYS A 171 10.11 -1.86 6.24
C LYS A 171 9.80 -0.38 6.38
N LEU A 172 9.08 0.04 7.41
CA LEU A 172 8.42 1.35 7.39
C LEU A 172 9.40 2.53 7.28
N PHE A 173 10.51 2.50 8.02
CA PHE A 173 11.52 3.55 7.96
C PHE A 173 12.28 3.62 6.63
N LYS A 174 12.21 2.57 5.80
CA LYS A 174 12.79 2.57 4.45
C LYS A 174 11.84 3.19 3.42
N LEU A 175 10.53 3.25 3.69
CA LEU A 175 9.54 3.67 2.70
C LEU A 175 9.70 5.14 2.29
N GLU A 176 10.12 6.03 3.20
CA GLU A 176 10.34 7.45 2.89
C GLU A 176 11.35 7.65 1.75
N SER A 177 12.49 6.96 1.83
CA SER A 177 13.54 7.05 0.80
C SER A 177 13.17 6.37 -0.51
N LEU A 178 12.21 5.43 -0.47
CA LEU A 178 11.75 4.68 -1.63
C LEU A 178 10.60 5.35 -2.39
N MET A 179 10.08 6.49 -1.90
CA MET A 179 9.05 7.23 -2.62
C MET A 179 9.58 7.73 -3.98
N ASN A 180 8.75 7.68 -5.00
CA ASN A 180 9.10 8.03 -6.37
C ASN A 180 8.90 9.53 -6.63
N THR A 181 7.73 10.06 -6.25
CA THR A 181 7.29 11.42 -6.58
C THR A 181 7.73 12.45 -5.53
N LYS A 182 7.89 13.71 -5.95
CA LYS A 182 8.22 14.82 -5.03
C LYS A 182 7.16 15.00 -3.94
N SER A 183 5.88 14.94 -4.33
CA SER A 183 4.76 15.05 -3.39
C SER A 183 4.64 13.85 -2.47
N GLY A 184 4.90 12.62 -2.97
CA GLY A 184 4.98 11.41 -2.17
C GLY A 184 6.07 11.50 -1.09
N LYS A 185 7.28 11.93 -1.45
CA LYS A 185 8.39 12.15 -0.51
C LYS A 185 8.04 13.12 0.61
N VAL A 186 7.42 14.26 0.28
CA VAL A 186 7.03 15.27 1.28
C VAL A 186 6.03 14.70 2.29
N GLU A 187 5.00 14.01 1.81
CA GLU A 187 3.99 13.43 2.70
C GLU A 187 4.54 12.23 3.49
N ALA A 188 5.42 11.43 2.88
CA ALA A 188 6.08 10.32 3.55
C ALA A 188 6.94 10.81 4.71
N LYS A 189 7.75 11.86 4.52
CA LYS A 189 8.54 12.48 5.58
C LYS A 189 7.68 12.93 6.76
N ARG A 190 6.55 13.58 6.49
CA ARG A 190 5.59 13.99 7.53
C ARG A 190 5.03 12.80 8.29
N ARG A 191 4.66 11.72 7.59
CA ARG A 191 4.10 10.49 8.21
C ARG A 191 5.15 9.66 8.94
N THR A 192 6.39 9.60 8.45
CA THR A 192 7.52 8.94 9.11
C THR A 192 7.84 9.60 10.45
N ARG A 193 7.71 10.93 10.55
CA ARG A 193 7.88 11.64 11.82
C ARG A 193 6.94 11.10 12.90
N ILE A 194 5.67 10.88 12.56
CA ILE A 194 4.68 10.29 13.48
C ILE A 194 5.10 8.89 13.95
N LEU A 195 5.66 8.07 13.05
CA LEU A 195 6.18 6.74 13.42
C LEU A 195 7.34 6.83 14.43
N LYS A 196 8.25 7.79 14.22
CA LYS A 196 9.40 8.02 15.11
C LYS A 196 8.96 8.55 16.47
N GLU A 197 8.00 9.48 16.50
CA GLU A 197 7.42 10.01 17.73
C GLU A 197 6.73 8.90 18.52
N PHE A 198 5.93 8.04 17.86
CA PHE A 198 5.33 6.88 18.50
C PHE A 198 6.36 5.94 19.13
N LEU A 199 7.43 5.56 18.41
CA LEU A 199 8.48 4.71 19.00
C LEU A 199 9.25 5.41 20.13
N THR A 200 9.34 6.74 20.09
CA THR A 200 9.97 7.50 21.18
C THR A 200 9.15 7.40 22.46
N HIS A 201 7.83 7.55 22.37
CA HIS A 201 6.93 7.37 23.51
C HIS A 201 6.89 5.92 23.99
N LEU A 202 6.78 4.96 23.06
CA LEU A 202 6.85 3.54 23.41
C LEU A 202 8.13 3.20 24.18
N LYS A 203 9.27 3.79 23.79
CA LYS A 203 10.54 3.62 24.52
C LYS A 203 10.55 4.23 25.92
N GLN A 204 9.73 5.24 26.19
CA GLN A 204 9.63 5.86 27.52
C GLN A 204 8.74 5.05 28.46
N GLU A 205 7.80 4.29 27.91
CA GLU A 205 6.85 3.45 28.66
C GLU A 205 7.43 2.06 29.00
N LEU A 206 8.50 1.64 28.31
CA LEU A 206 9.23 0.37 28.50
C LEU A 206 10.50 0.57 29.33
#